data_AF-A0A5K0X8A2-F1
#
_entry.id   AF-A0A5K0X8A2-F1
#
_cell.length_a   1.000
_cell.length_b   1.000
_cell.length_c   1.000
_cell.angle_alpha   90.00
_cell.angle_beta   90.00
_cell.angle_gamma   90.00
#
_symmetry.space_group_name_H-M   'P 1'
#
loop_
_entity.id
_entity.type
_entity.pdbx_description
1 polymer ?
#
loop_
_entity_poly.entity_id
_entity_poly.type
_entity_poly.pdbx_seq_one_letter_code
_entity_poly.pdbx_strand_id
1 'polypeptide(L)'
;IFTNADKAHAAKVLCKLGLEDCFEGVICFETLNPSNDNHGDSDHFSMTETSVDNIDSDDSSEYETDESVSGGCSHIVCKPSPEAFHAAIRLANVNPKKT
;
A
#
# COMPACT_ATOMS: atom_id res chain seq x y z
N ILE A 1 8.15 10.64 -5.71
CA ILE A 1 7.11 11.01 -4.72
C ILE A 1 6.45 9.77 -4.16
N PHE A 2 6.25 9.72 -2.83
CA PHE A 2 5.49 8.65 -2.17
C PHE A 2 4.23 9.23 -1.48
N THR A 3 3.03 8.85 -1.94
CA THR A 3 1.74 9.41 -1.49
C THR A 3 0.67 8.33 -1.25
N ASN A 4 -0.24 8.55 -0.31
CA ASN A 4 -1.42 7.70 -0.10
C ASN A 4 -2.58 8.07 -1.04
N ALA A 5 -2.44 9.14 -1.82
CA ALA A 5 -3.44 9.52 -2.80
C ALA A 5 -3.42 8.59 -4.01
N ASP A 6 -4.52 8.58 -4.76
CA ASP A 6 -4.60 7.91 -6.06
C ASP A 6 -3.74 8.65 -7.12
N LYS A 7 -3.50 7.99 -8.25
CA LYS A 7 -2.66 8.53 -9.34
C LYS A 7 -3.21 9.85 -9.91
N ALA A 8 -4.53 9.97 -10.05
CA ALA A 8 -5.16 11.14 -10.64
C ALA A 8 -5.06 12.36 -9.71
N HIS A 9 -5.25 12.13 -8.41
CA HIS A 9 -5.11 13.15 -7.38
C HIS A 9 -3.65 13.62 -7.28
N ALA A 10 -2.69 12.70 -7.27
CA ALA A 10 -1.27 13.02 -7.25
C ALA A 10 -0.88 13.90 -8.45
N ALA A 11 -1.26 13.52 -9.67
CA ALA A 11 -0.99 14.29 -10.88
C ALA A 11 -1.62 15.69 -10.84
N LYS A 12 -2.87 15.80 -10.38
CA LYS A 12 -3.57 17.10 -10.25
C LYS A 12 -2.87 18.03 -9.26
N VAL A 13 -2.38 17.52 -8.14
CA VAL A 13 -1.67 18.32 -7.13
C VAL A 13 -0.31 18.76 -7.67
N LEU A 14 0.46 17.85 -8.27
CA LEU A 14 1.75 18.19 -8.90
C LEU A 14 1.56 19.27 -9.97
N CYS A 15 0.49 19.19 -10.76
CA CYS A 15 0.19 20.20 -11.77
C CYS A 15 -0.13 21.58 -11.20
N LYS A 16 -0.94 21.63 -10.14
CA LYS A 16 -1.24 22.89 -9.48
C LYS A 16 -0.02 23.52 -8.80
N LEU A 17 0.98 22.73 -8.45
CA LEU A 17 2.22 23.19 -7.83
C LEU A 17 3.33 23.50 -8.84
N GLY A 18 3.15 23.14 -10.13
CA GLY A 18 4.20 23.28 -11.15
C GLY A 18 5.37 22.32 -10.94
N LEU A 19 5.09 21.09 -10.49
CA LEU A 19 6.08 20.08 -10.12
C LEU A 19 5.98 18.77 -10.93
N GLU A 20 5.28 18.78 -12.07
CA GLU A 20 4.97 17.59 -12.87
C GLU A 20 6.22 16.80 -13.30
N ASP A 21 7.32 17.51 -13.58
CA ASP A 21 8.58 16.93 -14.07
C ASP A 21 9.73 17.02 -13.05
N CYS A 22 9.43 17.38 -11.79
CA CYS A 22 10.45 17.54 -10.75
C CYS A 22 10.88 16.21 -10.10
N PHE A 23 10.20 15.10 -10.37
CA PHE A 23 10.43 13.83 -9.69
C PHE A 23 10.52 12.67 -10.68
N GLU A 24 11.42 11.72 -10.42
CA GLU A 24 11.64 10.53 -11.29
C GLU A 24 10.43 9.59 -11.36
N GLY A 25 9.52 9.64 -10.38
CA GLY A 25 8.34 8.78 -10.37
C GLY A 25 7.40 9.03 -9.18
N VAL A 26 6.23 8.39 -9.22
CA VAL A 26 5.19 8.46 -8.19
C VAL A 26 4.81 7.06 -7.74
N ILE A 27 4.95 6.80 -6.44
CA ILE A 27 4.38 5.65 -5.74
C ILE A 27 3.10 6.15 -5.06
N CYS A 28 1.95 5.72 -5.59
CA CYS A 28 0.61 6.09 -5.16
C CYS A 28 -0.14 4.88 -4.59
N PHE A 29 -1.38 5.06 -4.12
CA PHE A 29 -2.17 4.01 -3.48
C PHE A 29 -2.25 2.72 -4.32
N GLU A 30 -2.56 2.84 -5.60
CA GLU A 30 -2.75 1.72 -6.53
C GLU A 30 -1.43 1.01 -6.85
N THR A 31 -0.31 1.75 -6.80
CA THR A 31 1.03 1.16 -7.00
C THR A 31 1.47 0.37 -5.76
N LEU A 32 1.10 0.85 -4.58
CA LEU A 32 1.44 0.21 -3.32
C LEU A 32 0.50 -0.97 -3.00
N ASN A 33 -0.74 -0.91 -3.48
CA ASN A 33 -1.80 -1.89 -3.23
C ASN A 33 -2.42 -2.36 -4.55
N PRO A 34 -1.70 -3.17 -5.35
CA PRO A 34 -2.25 -3.70 -6.60
C PRO A 34 -3.45 -4.60 -6.30
N SER A 35 -4.59 -4.31 -6.91
CA SER A 35 -5.74 -5.22 -6.91
C SER A 35 -5.39 -6.47 -7.71
N ASN A 36 -5.72 -7.65 -7.19
CA ASN A 36 -5.60 -8.93 -7.91
C ASN A 36 -6.66 -9.08 -9.01
N ASP A 37 -6.94 -8.02 -9.77
CA ASP A 37 -7.95 -7.99 -10.82
C ASP A 37 -7.39 -8.67 -12.07
N ASN A 38 -7.25 -9.99 -11.99
CA ASN A 38 -7.16 -10.86 -13.16
C ASN A 38 -8.53 -10.77 -13.84
N HIS A 39 -8.61 -9.98 -14.91
CA HIS A 39 -9.84 -9.57 -15.57
C HIS A 39 -10.84 -10.73 -15.80
N GLY A 40 -11.96 -10.69 -15.08
CA GLY A 40 -13.14 -11.52 -15.27
C GLY A 40 -14.32 -10.81 -14.64
N ASP A 41 -15.06 -10.07 -15.47
CA ASP A 41 -16.37 -9.46 -15.21
C ASP A 41 -17.19 -10.15 -14.10
N SER A 42 -17.38 -9.47 -12.97
CA SER A 42 -18.56 -9.63 -12.10
C SER A 42 -18.51 -8.57 -10.99
N ASP A 43 -19.40 -7.60 -11.08
CA ASP A 43 -19.76 -6.68 -9.99
C ASP A 43 -20.10 -7.45 -8.70
N HIS A 44 -19.28 -7.37 -7.65
CA HIS A 44 -19.71 -7.75 -6.31
C HIS A 44 -19.02 -6.90 -5.23
N PHE A 45 -19.74 -5.87 -4.78
CA PHE A 45 -19.37 -4.99 -3.68
C PHE A 45 -19.50 -5.75 -2.36
N SER A 46 -18.38 -6.18 -1.77
CA SER A 46 -18.36 -6.79 -0.43
C SER A 46 -17.69 -5.84 0.57
N MET A 47 -18.48 -4.92 1.10
CA MET A 47 -18.24 -4.32 2.41
C MET A 47 -18.51 -5.40 3.47
N THR A 48 -17.47 -5.83 4.19
CA THR A 48 -17.67 -6.49 5.48
C THR A 48 -17.09 -5.60 6.56
N GLU A 49 -17.96 -4.73 7.09
CA GLU A 49 -17.79 -4.20 8.43
C GLU A 49 -17.90 -5.38 9.39
N THR A 50 -16.82 -5.71 10.09
CA THR A 50 -16.91 -6.58 11.27
C THR A 50 -16.50 -5.76 12.47
N SER A 51 -17.53 -5.40 13.21
CA SER A 51 -17.52 -4.83 14.56
C SER A 51 -16.55 -5.56 15.48
N VAL A 52 -15.79 -4.75 16.20
CA VAL A 52 -15.03 -5.06 17.41
C VAL A 52 -15.85 -5.89 18.40
N ASP A 53 -15.26 -6.98 18.91
CA ASP A 53 -15.43 -7.38 20.31
C ASP A 53 -14.25 -8.23 20.79
N ASN A 54 -13.85 -7.92 22.03
CA ASN A 54 -12.63 -8.26 22.75
C ASN A 54 -12.46 -9.75 23.06
N ILE A 55 -11.24 -10.28 22.97
CA ILE A 55 -10.70 -11.30 23.89
C ILE A 55 -9.26 -10.93 24.26
N ASP A 56 -9.05 -10.81 25.57
CA ASP A 56 -7.80 -10.54 26.27
C ASP A 56 -6.96 -11.83 26.45
N SER A 57 -5.69 -11.64 26.82
CA SER A 57 -4.73 -12.60 27.41
C SER A 57 -3.69 -13.29 26.51
N ASP A 58 -2.50 -12.70 26.55
CA ASP A 58 -1.23 -13.27 27.06
C ASP A 58 -0.32 -14.13 26.15
N ASP A 59 0.98 -13.84 26.35
CA ASP A 59 2.18 -14.65 26.19
C ASP A 59 2.98 -14.70 24.85
N SER A 60 4.11 -13.99 24.92
CA SER A 60 5.48 -14.23 24.43
C SER A 60 5.79 -15.04 23.15
N SER A 61 6.54 -14.35 22.28
CA SER A 61 7.73 -14.79 21.51
C SER A 61 7.61 -15.99 20.55
N GLU A 62 7.73 -15.73 19.25
CA GLU A 62 8.95 -15.92 18.43
C GLU A 62 8.64 -15.63 16.96
N TYR A 63 9.62 -15.10 16.25
CA TYR A 63 9.58 -14.73 14.85
C TYR A 63 9.67 -16.00 14.00
N GLU A 64 8.61 -16.38 13.30
CA GLU A 64 8.73 -17.28 12.15
C GLU A 64 7.89 -16.71 11.02
N THR A 65 8.59 -16.35 9.93
CA THR A 65 7.98 -15.80 8.72
C THR A 65 7.49 -16.96 7.87
N ASP A 66 6.22 -17.33 8.01
CA ASP A 66 5.59 -18.29 7.09
C ASP A 66 4.97 -17.53 5.91
N GLU A 67 5.66 -17.65 4.78
CA GLU A 67 5.26 -17.18 3.47
C GLU A 67 4.27 -18.17 2.84
N SER A 68 3.04 -18.29 3.36
CA SER A 68 1.87 -18.80 2.60
C SER A 68 0.55 -18.90 3.39
N VAL A 69 -0.26 -17.83 3.42
CA VAL A 69 -1.72 -17.97 3.53
C VAL A 69 -2.42 -17.04 2.55
N SER A 70 -3.06 -17.67 1.57
CA SER A 70 -4.01 -17.11 0.61
C SER A 70 -5.39 -16.93 1.26
N GLY A 71 -5.99 -15.75 1.07
CA GLY A 71 -7.45 -15.55 1.09
C GLY A 71 -8.03 -14.83 2.32
N GLY A 72 -8.17 -13.50 2.22
CA GLY A 72 -9.05 -12.72 3.12
C GLY A 72 -8.58 -11.28 3.30
N CYS A 73 -9.23 -10.34 2.60
CA CYS A 73 -8.90 -8.90 2.52
C CYS A 73 -7.51 -8.59 1.96
N SER A 74 -7.44 -7.78 0.90
CA SER A 74 -6.19 -7.15 0.48
C SER A 74 -5.68 -6.31 1.66
N HIS A 75 -4.63 -6.77 2.34
CA HIS A 75 -4.01 -6.00 3.42
C HIS A 75 -3.55 -4.65 2.85
N ILE A 76 -4.26 -3.58 3.23
CA ILE A 76 -3.96 -2.24 2.73
C ILE A 76 -2.72 -1.72 3.44
N VAL A 77 -1.68 -1.46 2.66
CA VAL A 77 -0.44 -0.83 3.11
C VAL A 77 -0.50 0.67 2.76
N CYS A 78 -0.38 1.53 3.76
CA CYS A 78 -0.46 2.99 3.61
C CYS A 78 0.42 3.71 4.63
N LYS A 79 0.87 4.94 4.32
CA LYS A 79 1.54 5.79 5.32
C LYS A 79 0.59 6.07 6.49
N PRO A 80 1.11 6.21 7.72
CA PRO A 80 2.53 6.29 8.07
C PRO A 80 3.18 4.96 8.47
N SER A 81 2.60 3.81 8.13
CA SER A 81 3.11 2.51 8.61
C SER A 81 4.54 2.23 8.12
N PRO A 82 5.41 1.60 8.94
CA PRO A 82 6.76 1.20 8.54
C PRO A 82 6.76 0.30 7.29
N GLU A 83 5.78 -0.58 7.18
CA GLU A 83 5.59 -1.50 6.05
C GLU A 83 5.42 -0.72 4.74
N ALA A 84 4.69 0.39 4.78
CA ALA A 84 4.49 1.26 3.63
C ALA A 84 5.81 1.90 3.15
N PHE A 85 6.67 2.29 4.09
CA PHE A 85 8.00 2.80 3.74
C PHE A 85 8.92 1.70 3.19
N HIS A 86 8.94 0.53 3.79
CA HIS A 86 9.71 -0.60 3.28
C HIS A 86 9.28 -1.00 1.87
N ALA A 87 7.98 -1.09 1.63
CA ALA A 87 7.42 -1.37 0.31
C ALA A 87 7.77 -0.27 -0.70
N ALA A 88 7.64 1.02 -0.33
CA ALA A 88 8.00 2.12 -1.20
C ALA A 88 9.50 2.14 -1.57
N ILE A 89 10.39 1.84 -0.63
CA ILE A 89 11.84 1.76 -0.89
C ILE A 89 12.16 0.63 -1.88
N ARG A 90 11.52 -0.54 -1.71
CA ARG A 90 11.66 -1.69 -2.64
C ARG A 90 11.15 -1.32 -4.03
N LEU A 91 9.96 -0.74 -4.13
CA LEU A 91 9.35 -0.32 -5.39
C LEU A 91 10.16 0.76 -6.12
N ALA A 92 10.71 1.72 -5.38
CA ALA A 92 11.51 2.79 -5.94
C ALA A 92 12.92 2.34 -6.38
N ASN A 93 13.35 1.13 -6.01
CA ASN A 93 14.69 0.59 -6.29
C ASN A 93 15.82 1.61 -5.98
N VAL A 94 15.70 2.29 -4.84
CA VAL A 94 16.61 3.38 -4.47
C VAL A 94 17.98 2.81 -4.13
N ASN A 95 19.02 3.33 -4.78
CA ASN A 95 20.38 3.07 -4.36
C ASN A 95 20.74 4.02 -3.20
N PRO A 96 21.00 3.52 -1.97
CA PRO A 96 21.29 4.38 -0.82
C PRO A 96 22.60 5.17 -0.97
N LYS A 97 23.45 4.82 -1.94
CA LYS A 97 24.72 5.51 -2.24
C LYS A 97 24.58 6.56 -3.36
N LYS A 98 23.41 6.67 -3.98
CA LYS A 98 23.12 7.65 -5.03
C LYS A 98 22.27 8.76 -4.41
N THR A 99 22.75 10.00 -4.49
CA THR A 99 22.01 11.22 -4.12
C THR A 99 21.37 11.83 -5.35
#